data_AF-A0A0W8F1V5-F1
#
_entry.id   AF-A0A0W8F1V5-F1
#
_cell.length_a   1.000
_cell.length_b   1.000
_cell.length_c   1.000
_cell.angle_alpha   90.00
_cell.angle_beta   90.00
_cell.angle_gamma   90.00
#
_symmetry.space_group_name_H-M   'P 1'
#
loop_
_entity.id
_entity.type
_entity.pdbx_description
1 polymer ?
#
loop_
_entity_poly.entity_id
_entity_poly.type
_entity_poly.pdbx_seq_one_letter_code
_entity_poly.pdbx_strand_id
1 'polypeptide(L)'
;MFALAVAMGCDVFDSAAYALSAKDRRYLTTSGSYRLDELTELPCACRVCRDYTAQELRESEDCVRLLSLHNLAVSFAEMSTIRQAITDGVLWELVDDRCRSHPQLLRGYRELLTFSGQLASGDRISKRRFFYRGTETCSRTEVITYQEALSRLPLGESVLIAMDGVFQDGYDTVLLFKPPFGPYHPALHETFPIGQSEIPDWDAPMVSRGCDGIRILVAANPQVRFTVVSRPEWYDLVSHVLPGTEVIHGIV
;
A
#
# COMPACT_ATOMS: atom_id res chain seq x y z
N MET A 1 -11.57 -8.94 -5.46
CA MET A 1 -12.54 -8.57 -4.41
C MET A 1 -12.14 -9.09 -3.04
N PHE A 2 -11.87 -10.40 -2.87
CA PHE A 2 -11.61 -11.00 -1.55
C PHE A 2 -10.62 -10.23 -0.68
N ALA A 3 -9.43 -9.86 -1.20
CA ALA A 3 -8.44 -9.11 -0.43
C ALA A 3 -8.99 -7.78 0.14
N LEU A 4 -9.75 -7.02 -0.66
CA LEU A 4 -10.36 -5.76 -0.22
C LEU A 4 -11.42 -6.00 0.86
N ALA A 5 -12.26 -7.02 0.71
CA ALA A 5 -13.29 -7.36 1.70
C ALA A 5 -12.67 -7.81 3.03
N VAL A 6 -11.61 -8.62 2.98
CA VAL A 6 -10.89 -9.04 4.19
C VAL A 6 -10.19 -7.85 4.86
N ALA A 7 -9.64 -6.90 4.10
CA ALA A 7 -9.10 -5.65 4.66
C ALA A 7 -10.16 -4.77 5.34
N MET A 8 -11.44 -4.93 4.99
CA MET A 8 -12.57 -4.31 5.69
C MET A 8 -13.03 -5.10 6.92
N GLY A 9 -12.43 -6.25 7.22
CA GLY A 9 -12.79 -7.12 8.34
C GLY A 9 -13.86 -8.17 8.01
N CYS A 10 -14.09 -8.50 6.74
CA CYS A 10 -14.98 -9.61 6.39
C CYS A 10 -14.29 -10.98 6.56
N ASP A 11 -14.87 -11.86 7.39
CA ASP A 11 -14.28 -13.18 7.70
C ASP A 11 -14.88 -14.34 6.89
N VAL A 12 -16.12 -14.22 6.42
CA VAL A 12 -16.87 -15.32 5.78
C VAL A 12 -17.31 -14.91 4.38
N PHE A 13 -17.16 -15.84 3.43
CA PHE A 13 -17.59 -15.68 2.05
C PHE A 13 -18.36 -16.91 1.60
N ASP A 14 -19.56 -16.71 1.08
CA ASP A 14 -20.29 -17.70 0.28
C ASP A 14 -20.26 -17.28 -1.19
N SER A 15 -20.21 -18.26 -2.09
CA SER A 15 -20.14 -17.96 -3.53
C SER A 15 -20.89 -19.02 -4.32
N ALA A 16 -21.97 -18.61 -4.98
CA ALA A 16 -22.55 -19.35 -6.11
C ALA A 16 -21.82 -19.04 -7.43
N ALA A 17 -20.96 -18.02 -7.44
CA ALA A 17 -20.34 -17.50 -8.65
C ALA A 17 -19.47 -18.54 -9.35
N TYR A 18 -18.78 -19.44 -8.63
CA TYR A 18 -17.93 -20.46 -9.27
C TYR A 18 -18.72 -21.36 -10.23
N ALA A 19 -19.95 -21.74 -9.85
CA ALA A 19 -20.83 -22.61 -10.62
C ALA A 19 -21.63 -21.83 -11.67
N LEU A 20 -22.16 -20.65 -11.31
CA LEU A 20 -22.92 -19.81 -12.24
C LEU A 20 -22.03 -19.30 -13.37
N SER A 21 -20.83 -18.79 -13.05
CA SER A 21 -19.83 -18.39 -14.05
C SER A 21 -19.43 -19.56 -14.95
N ALA A 22 -19.28 -20.77 -14.41
CA ALA A 22 -18.97 -21.94 -15.23
C ALA A 22 -20.09 -22.29 -16.22
N LYS A 23 -21.36 -22.16 -15.82
CA LYS A 23 -22.51 -22.33 -16.74
C LYS A 23 -22.48 -21.30 -17.87
N ASP A 24 -22.05 -20.08 -17.58
CA ASP A 24 -21.87 -19.00 -18.55
C ASP A 24 -20.53 -19.08 -19.31
N ARG A 25 -19.83 -20.22 -19.23
CA ARG A 25 -18.50 -20.46 -19.85
C ARG A 25 -17.46 -19.40 -19.48
N ARG A 26 -17.49 -18.92 -18.24
CA ARG A 26 -16.53 -17.96 -17.68
C ARG A 26 -15.46 -18.68 -16.86
N TYR A 27 -14.21 -18.33 -17.17
CA TYR A 27 -13.01 -18.75 -16.46
C TYR A 27 -12.59 -17.66 -15.48
N LEU A 28 -12.64 -17.95 -14.18
CA LEU A 28 -12.27 -16.98 -13.14
C LEU A 28 -10.74 -16.90 -12.95
N THR A 29 -10.27 -15.70 -12.63
CA THR A 29 -8.90 -15.42 -12.18
C THR A 29 -8.93 -14.49 -10.97
N THR A 30 -7.77 -14.26 -10.35
CA THR A 30 -7.64 -13.29 -9.25
C THR A 30 -7.82 -11.84 -9.71
N SER A 31 -7.64 -11.57 -11.01
CA SER A 31 -7.75 -10.24 -11.61
C SER A 31 -9.10 -9.99 -12.31
N GLY A 32 -9.93 -11.01 -12.49
CA GLY A 32 -11.21 -10.89 -13.18
C GLY A 32 -11.71 -12.22 -13.75
N SER A 33 -12.24 -12.18 -14.96
CA SER A 33 -12.72 -13.39 -15.64
C SER A 33 -12.58 -13.27 -17.15
N TYR A 34 -12.32 -14.39 -17.81
CA TYR A 34 -12.32 -14.50 -19.27
C TYR A 34 -13.55 -15.27 -19.74
N ARG A 35 -14.01 -15.02 -20.97
CA ARG A 35 -14.83 -16.04 -21.65
C ARG A 35 -13.90 -17.16 -22.06
N LEU A 36 -14.30 -18.41 -21.86
CA LEU A 36 -13.47 -19.55 -22.24
C LEU A 36 -13.12 -19.54 -23.74
N ASP A 37 -14.03 -19.02 -24.57
CA ASP A 37 -13.86 -18.90 -26.02
C ASP A 37 -12.79 -17.86 -26.44
N GLU A 38 -12.34 -17.00 -25.53
CA GLU A 38 -11.28 -16.01 -25.76
C GLU A 38 -9.90 -16.53 -25.34
N LEU A 39 -9.82 -17.69 -24.69
CA LEU A 39 -8.57 -18.23 -24.17
C LEU A 39 -7.84 -19.10 -25.19
N THR A 40 -6.61 -18.70 -25.49
CA THR A 40 -5.61 -19.53 -26.17
C THR A 40 -4.90 -20.45 -25.18
N GLU A 41 -4.63 -19.96 -23.98
CA GLU A 41 -3.92 -20.66 -22.90
C GLU A 41 -4.75 -20.66 -21.62
N LEU A 42 -4.49 -21.62 -20.72
CA LEU A 42 -5.08 -21.66 -19.38
C LEU A 42 -4.04 -21.15 -18.36
N PRO A 43 -4.08 -19.87 -17.94
CA PRO A 43 -3.05 -19.27 -17.09
C PRO A 43 -3.25 -19.63 -15.61
N CYS A 44 -3.27 -20.93 -15.29
CA CYS A 44 -3.40 -21.45 -13.93
C CYS A 44 -2.70 -22.80 -13.79
N ALA A 45 -2.23 -23.09 -12.58
CA ALA A 45 -1.56 -24.34 -12.24
C ALA A 45 -2.47 -25.35 -11.51
N CYS A 46 -3.80 -25.14 -11.50
CA CYS A 46 -4.73 -26.08 -10.89
C CYS A 46 -4.78 -27.40 -11.67
N ARG A 47 -5.34 -28.45 -11.07
CA ARG A 47 -5.42 -29.79 -11.72
C ARG A 47 -6.08 -29.72 -13.10
N VAL A 48 -7.19 -28.99 -13.23
CA VAL A 48 -7.90 -28.84 -14.52
C VAL A 48 -6.97 -28.20 -15.56
N CYS A 49 -6.31 -27.10 -15.23
CA CYS A 49 -5.47 -26.38 -16.19
C CYS A 49 -4.14 -27.09 -16.52
N ARG A 50 -3.76 -28.11 -15.75
CA ARG A 50 -2.60 -28.97 -16.04
C ARG A 50 -2.95 -30.20 -16.86
N ASP A 51 -4.18 -30.69 -16.72
CA ASP A 51 -4.66 -31.91 -17.37
C ASP A 51 -5.33 -31.61 -18.73
N TYR A 52 -5.69 -30.35 -19.02
CA TYR A 52 -6.39 -29.92 -20.24
C TYR A 52 -5.76 -28.66 -20.85
N THR A 53 -5.80 -28.56 -22.17
CA THR A 53 -5.60 -27.32 -22.93
C THR A 53 -6.87 -26.47 -23.00
N ALA A 54 -6.74 -25.21 -23.42
CA ALA A 54 -7.92 -24.35 -23.60
C ALA A 54 -8.90 -24.89 -24.66
N GLN A 55 -8.39 -25.53 -25.72
CA GLN A 55 -9.24 -26.14 -26.75
C GLN A 55 -9.97 -27.38 -26.23
N GLU A 56 -9.26 -28.31 -25.58
CA GLU A 56 -9.88 -29.51 -25.01
C GLU A 56 -10.94 -29.15 -23.96
N LEU A 57 -10.68 -28.14 -23.13
CA LEU A 57 -11.66 -27.67 -22.16
C LEU A 57 -12.90 -27.04 -22.82
N ARG A 58 -12.73 -26.39 -23.98
CA ARG A 58 -13.84 -25.79 -24.75
C ARG A 58 -14.77 -26.82 -25.36
N GLU A 59 -14.18 -27.89 -25.89
CA GLU A 59 -14.85 -28.97 -26.64
C GLU A 59 -15.34 -30.09 -25.71
N SER A 60 -14.90 -30.13 -24.47
CA SER A 60 -15.31 -31.15 -23.47
C SER A 60 -16.81 -31.13 -23.19
N GLU A 61 -17.43 -32.32 -23.20
CA GLU A 61 -18.81 -32.53 -22.72
C GLU A 61 -18.99 -32.15 -21.24
N ASP A 62 -17.89 -32.25 -20.47
CA ASP A 62 -17.80 -31.95 -19.04
C ASP A 62 -17.39 -30.50 -18.74
N CYS A 63 -17.37 -29.62 -19.75
CA CYS A 63 -16.83 -28.25 -19.66
C CYS A 63 -17.32 -27.48 -18.43
N VAL A 64 -18.63 -27.50 -18.13
CA VAL A 64 -19.20 -26.80 -16.97
C VAL A 64 -18.67 -27.34 -15.65
N ARG A 65 -18.52 -28.66 -15.53
CA ARG A 65 -17.98 -29.30 -14.32
C ARG A 65 -16.50 -28.94 -14.15
N LEU A 66 -15.71 -29.02 -15.21
CA LEU A 66 -14.28 -28.69 -15.20
C LEU A 66 -14.04 -27.21 -14.89
N LEU A 67 -14.78 -26.29 -15.52
CA LEU A 67 -14.74 -24.87 -15.20
C LEU A 67 -15.15 -24.58 -13.76
N SER A 68 -16.18 -25.27 -13.25
CA SER A 68 -16.59 -25.11 -11.85
C SER A 68 -15.49 -25.51 -10.88
N LEU A 69 -14.80 -26.62 -11.15
CA LEU A 69 -13.66 -27.08 -10.34
C LEU A 69 -12.48 -26.10 -10.40
N HIS A 70 -12.16 -25.58 -11.58
CA HIS A 70 -11.16 -24.51 -11.74
C HIS A 70 -11.53 -23.26 -10.95
N ASN A 71 -12.74 -22.73 -11.16
CA ASN A 71 -13.23 -21.52 -10.50
C ASN A 71 -13.21 -21.63 -8.97
N LEU A 72 -13.57 -22.82 -8.47
CA LEU A 72 -13.50 -23.14 -7.05
C LEU A 72 -12.05 -23.20 -6.55
N ALA A 73 -11.16 -23.84 -7.30
CA ALA A 73 -9.73 -23.91 -6.96
C ALA A 73 -9.09 -22.53 -6.90
N VAL A 74 -9.38 -21.64 -7.85
CA VAL A 74 -8.91 -20.24 -7.85
C VAL A 74 -9.38 -19.51 -6.60
N SER A 75 -10.66 -19.68 -6.22
CA SER A 75 -11.22 -19.03 -5.04
C SER A 75 -10.53 -19.49 -3.76
N PHE A 76 -10.32 -20.81 -3.60
CA PHE A 76 -9.61 -21.34 -2.43
C PHE A 76 -8.12 -20.94 -2.40
N ALA A 77 -7.46 -20.91 -3.56
CA ALA A 77 -6.07 -20.46 -3.66
C ALA A 77 -5.93 -19.00 -3.25
N GLU A 78 -6.85 -18.13 -3.68
CA GLU A 78 -6.84 -16.72 -3.30
C GLU A 78 -7.10 -16.53 -1.80
N MET A 79 -8.06 -17.27 -1.21
CA MET A 79 -8.27 -17.23 0.24
C MET A 79 -7.04 -17.68 1.03
N SER A 80 -6.30 -18.68 0.52
CA SER A 80 -5.06 -19.15 1.13
C SER A 80 -3.94 -18.11 1.02
N THR A 81 -3.85 -17.43 -0.13
CA THR A 81 -2.93 -16.32 -0.36
C THR A 81 -3.20 -15.15 0.59
N ILE A 82 -4.47 -14.81 0.81
CA ILE A 82 -4.87 -13.74 1.74
C ILE A 82 -4.49 -14.09 3.19
N ARG A 83 -4.77 -15.32 3.65
CA ARG A 83 -4.36 -15.76 5.00
C ARG A 83 -2.85 -15.70 5.20
N GLN A 84 -2.07 -16.06 4.18
CA GLN A 84 -0.62 -15.92 4.23
C GLN A 84 -0.20 -14.45 4.30
N ALA A 85 -0.81 -13.58 3.49
CA ALA A 85 -0.52 -12.15 3.50
C ALA A 85 -0.83 -11.50 4.87
N ILE A 86 -1.91 -11.91 5.54
CA ILE A 86 -2.21 -11.48 6.92
C ILE A 86 -1.11 -11.95 7.89
N THR A 87 -0.73 -13.22 7.80
CA THR A 87 0.30 -13.81 8.67
C THR A 87 1.61 -13.04 8.55
N ASP A 88 2.02 -12.76 7.31
CA ASP A 88 3.22 -12.01 6.95
C ASP A 88 3.11 -10.50 7.20
N GLY A 89 1.91 -9.98 7.51
CA GLY A 89 1.68 -8.54 7.68
C GLY A 89 1.81 -7.74 6.38
N VAL A 90 1.48 -8.33 5.23
CA VAL A 90 1.56 -7.71 3.89
C VAL A 90 0.20 -7.72 3.17
N LEU A 91 -0.90 -7.66 3.95
CA LEU A 91 -2.25 -7.64 3.38
C LEU A 91 -2.46 -6.40 2.50
N TRP A 92 -1.93 -5.24 2.89
CA TRP A 92 -2.06 -4.02 2.10
C TRP A 92 -1.43 -4.16 0.72
N GLU A 93 -0.23 -4.73 0.61
CA GLU A 93 0.41 -5.03 -0.68
C GLU A 93 -0.49 -5.89 -1.57
N LEU A 94 -1.11 -6.93 -1.01
CA LEU A 94 -2.04 -7.77 -1.75
C LEU A 94 -3.29 -6.99 -2.19
N VAL A 95 -3.85 -6.14 -1.33
CA VAL A 95 -4.98 -5.26 -1.66
C VAL A 95 -4.62 -4.32 -2.81
N ASP A 96 -3.43 -3.74 -2.79
CA ASP A 96 -2.91 -2.89 -3.86
C ASP A 96 -2.95 -3.60 -5.22
N ASP A 97 -2.40 -4.82 -5.26
CA ASP A 97 -2.33 -5.60 -6.49
C ASP A 97 -3.73 -5.95 -7.00
N ARG A 98 -4.60 -6.44 -6.11
CA ARG A 98 -5.94 -6.87 -6.49
C ARG A 98 -6.85 -5.71 -6.88
N CYS A 99 -6.73 -4.55 -6.25
CA CYS A 99 -7.62 -3.42 -6.53
C CYS A 99 -7.27 -2.69 -7.83
N ARG A 100 -6.06 -2.89 -8.38
CA ARG A 100 -5.67 -2.39 -9.71
C ARG A 100 -6.25 -3.20 -10.86
N SER A 101 -6.90 -4.34 -10.59
CA SER A 101 -7.44 -5.20 -11.64
C SER A 101 -8.69 -4.62 -12.33
N HIS A 102 -9.39 -3.67 -11.69
CA HIS A 102 -10.57 -3.03 -12.26
C HIS A 102 -10.81 -1.63 -11.67
N PRO A 103 -11.23 -0.61 -12.46
CA PRO A 103 -11.44 0.75 -11.96
C PRO A 103 -12.42 0.86 -10.77
N GLN A 104 -13.47 0.04 -10.74
CA GLN A 104 -14.41 0.04 -9.60
C GLN A 104 -13.82 -0.55 -8.32
N LEU A 105 -12.88 -1.51 -8.42
CA LEU A 105 -12.16 -1.99 -7.25
C LEU A 105 -11.17 -0.94 -6.75
N LEU A 106 -10.47 -0.25 -7.65
CA LEU A 106 -9.61 0.88 -7.30
C LEU A 106 -10.41 1.99 -6.59
N ARG A 107 -11.59 2.31 -7.11
CA ARG A 107 -12.51 3.26 -6.45
C ARG A 107 -12.87 2.81 -5.03
N GLY A 108 -13.27 1.54 -4.86
CA GLY A 108 -13.60 1.00 -3.53
C GLY A 108 -12.42 1.01 -2.56
N TYR A 109 -11.21 0.74 -3.05
CA TYR A 109 -9.99 0.83 -2.25
C TYR A 109 -9.69 2.25 -1.81
N ARG A 110 -9.83 3.24 -2.70
CA ARG A 110 -9.68 4.66 -2.34
C ARG A 110 -10.68 5.08 -1.27
N GLU A 111 -11.92 4.62 -1.38
CA GLU A 111 -12.94 4.87 -0.36
C GLU A 111 -12.52 4.26 0.99
N LEU A 112 -12.08 3.00 1.01
CA LEU A 112 -11.61 2.34 2.23
C LEU A 112 -10.49 3.13 2.93
N LEU A 113 -9.55 3.68 2.17
CA LEU A 113 -8.42 4.44 2.72
C LEU A 113 -8.83 5.77 3.37
N THR A 114 -10.04 6.28 3.13
CA THR A 114 -10.57 7.43 3.89
C THR A 114 -10.87 7.06 5.36
N PHE A 115 -11.03 5.76 5.65
CA PHE A 115 -11.25 5.22 6.99
C PHE A 115 -9.96 4.74 7.67
N SER A 116 -8.78 5.00 7.09
CA SER A 116 -7.49 4.49 7.61
C SER A 116 -7.23 4.81 9.09
N GLY A 117 -7.70 5.96 9.60
CA GLY A 117 -7.59 6.28 11.02
C GLY A 117 -8.40 5.33 11.93
N GLN A 118 -9.56 4.86 11.47
CA GLN A 118 -10.36 3.85 12.19
C GLN A 118 -9.71 2.46 12.09
N LEU A 119 -9.21 2.12 10.88
CA LEU A 119 -8.54 0.84 10.61
C LEU A 119 -7.23 0.69 11.39
N ALA A 120 -6.50 1.78 11.64
CA ALA A 120 -5.21 1.77 12.32
C ALA A 120 -5.26 1.10 13.71
N SER A 121 -6.39 1.22 14.41
CA SER A 121 -6.59 0.60 15.74
C SER A 121 -6.55 -0.94 15.73
N GLY A 122 -6.95 -1.56 14.61
CA GLY A 122 -6.96 -3.01 14.44
C GLY A 122 -5.79 -3.56 13.62
N ASP A 123 -4.94 -2.69 13.06
CA ASP A 123 -3.80 -3.09 12.25
C ASP A 123 -2.53 -3.28 13.10
N ARG A 124 -1.61 -4.12 12.62
CA ARG A 124 -0.32 -4.34 13.28
C ARG A 124 0.57 -3.10 13.13
N ILE A 125 1.15 -2.66 14.24
CA ILE A 125 2.10 -1.54 14.27
C ILE A 125 3.35 -1.87 13.46
N SER A 126 3.90 -3.07 13.61
CA SER A 126 5.08 -3.53 12.87
C SER A 126 4.68 -4.58 11.84
N LYS A 127 5.16 -4.41 10.61
CA LYS A 127 4.90 -5.31 9.48
C LYS A 127 6.21 -5.78 8.87
N ARG A 128 6.13 -6.81 8.01
CA ARG A 128 7.31 -7.38 7.35
C ARG A 128 7.99 -6.38 6.42
N ARG A 129 7.19 -5.56 5.72
CA ARG A 129 7.66 -4.53 4.79
C ARG A 129 6.58 -3.51 4.49
N PHE A 130 6.98 -2.41 3.85
CA PHE A 130 6.11 -1.44 3.22
C PHE A 130 6.59 -1.19 1.79
N PHE A 131 5.75 -1.45 0.80
CA PHE A 131 6.07 -1.14 -0.61
C PHE A 131 5.24 0.02 -1.12
N TYR A 132 5.91 1.06 -1.61
CA TYR A 132 5.23 2.14 -2.32
C TYR A 132 4.81 1.69 -3.72
N ARG A 133 3.50 1.74 -4.03
CA ARG A 133 2.93 1.30 -5.32
C ARG A 133 2.05 2.36 -5.99
N GLY A 134 2.00 3.57 -5.43
CA GLY A 134 1.23 4.69 -5.94
C GLY A 134 0.58 5.50 -4.83
N THR A 135 -0.18 6.51 -5.21
CA THR A 135 -0.77 7.49 -4.28
C THR A 135 -1.63 6.86 -3.19
N GLU A 136 -2.31 5.74 -3.46
CA GLU A 136 -3.10 5.03 -2.44
C GLU A 136 -2.25 4.55 -1.25
N THR A 137 -0.97 4.23 -1.49
CA THR A 137 -0.03 3.80 -0.45
C THR A 137 0.20 4.89 0.59
N CYS A 138 0.16 6.17 0.21
CA CYS A 138 0.31 7.32 1.11
C CYS A 138 -0.76 7.38 2.21
N SER A 139 -1.94 6.81 1.95
CA SER A 139 -3.09 6.87 2.85
C SER A 139 -3.24 5.63 3.72
N ARG A 140 -2.28 4.69 3.69
CA ARG A 140 -2.37 3.46 4.49
C ARG A 140 -2.09 3.71 5.97
N THR A 141 -2.54 2.75 6.77
CA THR A 141 -2.37 2.72 8.23
C THR A 141 -0.92 2.89 8.69
N GLU A 142 0.06 2.33 7.97
CA GLU A 142 1.49 2.44 8.28
C GLU A 142 1.94 3.90 8.30
N VAL A 143 1.49 4.67 7.30
CA VAL A 143 1.84 6.08 7.15
C VAL A 143 1.15 6.91 8.21
N ILE A 144 -0.17 6.72 8.38
CA ILE A 144 -0.97 7.44 9.38
C ILE A 144 -0.43 7.19 10.79
N THR A 145 -0.26 5.94 11.17
CA THR A 145 0.18 5.54 12.52
C THR A 145 1.57 6.08 12.82
N TYR A 146 2.48 6.03 11.83
CA TYR A 146 3.80 6.62 11.98
C TYR A 146 3.72 8.14 12.19
N GLN A 147 2.94 8.83 11.37
CA GLN A 147 2.78 10.29 11.46
C GLN A 147 2.16 10.74 12.79
N GLU A 148 1.17 10.01 13.31
CA GLU A 148 0.60 10.26 14.64
C GLU A 148 1.63 10.11 15.76
N ALA A 149 2.58 9.18 15.61
CA ALA A 149 3.64 8.95 16.57
C ALA A 149 4.76 10.01 16.54
N LEU A 150 4.86 10.84 15.49
CA LEU A 150 5.90 11.87 15.35
C LEU A 150 5.89 12.87 16.50
N SER A 151 4.70 13.19 17.03
CA SER A 151 4.53 14.09 18.18
C SER A 151 5.27 13.63 19.45
N ARG A 152 5.70 12.36 19.50
CA ARG A 152 6.40 11.76 20.65
C ARG A 152 7.92 11.82 20.54
N LEU A 153 8.46 12.30 19.42
CA LEU A 153 9.90 12.42 19.26
C LEU A 153 10.46 13.43 20.27
N PRO A 154 11.56 13.10 20.99
CA PRO A 154 12.24 14.08 21.83
C PRO A 154 12.96 15.09 20.92
N LEU A 155 12.64 16.37 21.10
CA LEU A 155 13.21 17.47 20.33
C LEU A 155 13.90 18.48 21.25
N GLY A 156 14.99 19.09 20.77
CA GLY A 156 15.56 20.30 21.35
C GLY A 156 14.83 21.58 20.92
N GLU A 157 15.42 22.75 21.20
CA GLU A 157 14.81 24.05 20.90
C GLU A 157 14.88 24.40 19.40
N SER A 158 15.88 23.84 18.70
CA SER A 158 16.11 24.00 17.28
C SER A 158 16.20 22.64 16.58
N VAL A 159 15.38 22.47 15.53
CA VAL A 159 15.27 21.22 14.77
C VAL A 159 15.55 21.47 13.29
N LEU A 160 16.47 20.69 12.74
CA LEU A 160 16.70 20.58 11.30
C LEU A 160 15.98 19.35 10.74
N ILE A 161 15.25 19.52 9.65
CA ILE A 161 14.72 18.41 8.84
C ILE A 161 15.49 18.37 7.53
N ALA A 162 16.44 17.45 7.42
CA ALA A 162 17.34 17.30 6.28
C ALA A 162 16.73 16.36 5.22
N MET A 163 16.05 16.92 4.21
CA MET A 163 15.48 16.13 3.10
C MET A 163 16.52 15.76 2.02
N ASP A 164 17.63 16.50 1.96
CA ASP A 164 18.80 16.15 1.17
C ASP A 164 19.64 15.03 1.81
N GLY A 165 19.40 14.73 3.09
CA GLY A 165 20.12 13.72 3.86
C GLY A 165 21.46 14.21 4.41
N VAL A 166 21.74 15.52 4.32
CA VAL A 166 23.01 16.10 4.76
C VAL A 166 22.84 16.64 6.18
N PHE A 167 23.68 16.17 7.09
CA PHE A 167 23.73 16.70 8.46
C PHE A 167 24.38 18.09 8.46
N GLN A 168 23.78 19.02 9.19
CA GLN A 168 24.34 20.36 9.40
C GLN A 168 24.44 20.64 10.90
N ASP A 169 25.55 21.25 11.30
CA ASP A 169 25.77 21.68 12.68
C ASP A 169 24.90 22.90 13.03
N GLY A 170 24.75 23.17 14.33
CA GLY A 170 24.03 24.35 14.83
C GLY A 170 22.56 24.12 15.17
N TYR A 171 22.10 22.87 15.15
CA TYR A 171 20.75 22.47 15.58
C TYR A 171 20.83 21.47 16.73
N ASP A 172 19.93 21.58 17.69
CA ASP A 172 19.86 20.66 18.84
C ASP A 172 19.39 19.27 18.43
N THR A 173 18.62 19.16 17.35
CA THR A 173 18.11 17.90 16.81
C THR A 173 18.10 17.93 15.30
N VAL A 174 18.63 16.86 14.68
CA VAL A 174 18.57 16.66 13.23
C VAL A 174 17.72 15.44 12.92
N LEU A 175 16.69 15.64 12.11
CA LEU A 175 15.82 14.60 11.59
C LEU A 175 16.10 14.44 10.09
N LEU A 176 16.15 13.19 9.65
CA LEU A 176 16.17 12.85 8.23
C LEU A 176 14.73 12.79 7.71
N PHE A 177 14.54 12.72 6.40
CA PHE A 177 13.21 12.64 5.79
C PHE A 177 13.07 11.40 4.91
N LYS A 178 11.93 10.71 5.04
CA LYS A 178 11.59 9.56 4.20
C LYS A 178 10.11 9.62 3.80
N PRO A 179 9.75 9.96 2.56
CA PRO A 179 8.35 9.94 2.12
C PRO A 179 7.84 8.50 1.95
N PRO A 180 6.54 8.22 2.08
CA PRO A 180 5.48 9.15 2.47
C PRO A 180 5.41 9.40 3.99
N PHE A 181 6.30 8.82 4.80
CA PHE A 181 6.22 8.89 6.26
C PHE A 181 6.46 10.30 6.81
N GLY A 182 7.56 10.93 6.39
CA GLY A 182 7.95 12.27 6.84
C GLY A 182 9.28 12.25 7.60
N PRO A 183 9.46 13.16 8.58
CA PRO A 183 10.73 13.26 9.31
C PRO A 183 10.93 12.04 10.22
N TYR A 184 12.18 11.64 10.46
CA TYR A 184 12.55 10.56 11.37
C TYR A 184 13.89 10.82 12.05
N HIS A 185 14.03 10.37 13.29
CA HIS A 185 15.31 10.42 13.99
C HIS A 185 16.27 9.37 13.39
N PRO A 186 17.57 9.66 13.15
CA PRO A 186 18.51 8.71 12.54
C PRO A 186 18.58 7.34 13.22
N ALA A 187 18.38 7.28 14.54
CA ALA A 187 18.32 6.02 15.29
C ALA A 187 17.18 5.08 14.84
N LEU A 188 16.15 5.60 14.16
CA LEU A 188 15.03 4.83 13.63
C LEU A 188 15.27 4.29 12.22
N HIS A 189 16.46 4.50 11.63
CA HIS A 189 16.74 4.10 10.23
C HIS A 189 16.51 2.61 9.96
N GLU A 190 16.64 1.74 10.96
CA GLU A 190 16.38 0.29 10.88
C GLU A 190 15.02 -0.14 11.48
N THR A 191 14.20 0.81 11.92
CA THR A 191 12.92 0.53 12.60
C THR A 191 11.74 0.67 11.63
N PHE A 192 10.76 -0.22 11.72
CA PHE A 192 9.55 -0.14 10.89
C PHE A 192 8.74 1.15 11.21
N PRO A 193 8.20 1.86 10.21
CA PRO A 193 8.23 1.54 8.78
C PRO A 193 9.47 2.09 8.04
N ILE A 194 10.31 2.89 8.69
CA ILE A 194 11.46 3.56 8.07
C ILE A 194 12.47 2.56 7.49
N GLY A 195 12.89 1.55 8.26
CA GLY A 195 13.90 0.60 7.79
C GLY A 195 13.38 -0.35 6.72
N GLN A 196 12.23 -0.98 6.99
CA GLN A 196 11.67 -2.03 6.13
C GLN A 196 10.70 -1.47 5.09
N SER A 197 11.07 -0.38 4.41
CA SER A 197 10.29 0.18 3.30
C SER A 197 11.11 0.27 2.02
N GLU A 198 10.51 -0.12 0.91
CA GLU A 198 11.05 0.10 -0.44
C GLU A 198 10.21 1.19 -1.13
N ILE A 199 10.89 2.27 -1.52
CA ILE A 199 10.32 3.45 -2.15
C ILE A 199 11.12 3.72 -3.43
N PRO A 200 10.48 3.95 -4.57
CA PRO A 200 11.16 4.32 -5.81
C PRO A 200 11.68 5.76 -5.74
N ASP A 201 12.09 6.32 -6.88
CA ASP A 201 12.30 7.76 -6.98
C ASP A 201 11.07 8.52 -6.48
N TRP A 202 11.32 9.65 -5.82
CA TRP A 202 10.26 10.38 -5.16
C TRP A 202 9.28 10.98 -6.17
N ASP A 203 7.99 10.95 -5.82
CA ASP A 203 6.92 11.59 -6.57
C ASP A 203 6.19 12.63 -5.71
N ALA A 204 5.45 13.53 -6.35
CA ALA A 204 4.76 14.61 -5.65
C ALA A 204 3.78 14.09 -4.57
N PRO A 205 2.97 13.03 -4.81
CA PRO A 205 2.11 12.46 -3.77
C PRO A 205 2.83 12.02 -2.51
N MET A 206 3.96 11.30 -2.63
CA MET A 206 4.68 10.80 -1.45
C MET A 206 5.39 11.94 -0.70
N VAL A 207 5.96 12.91 -1.41
CA VAL A 207 6.62 14.07 -0.77
C VAL A 207 5.59 14.93 -0.05
N SER A 208 4.48 15.27 -0.72
CA SER A 208 3.37 16.01 -0.11
C SER A 208 2.87 15.31 1.15
N ARG A 209 2.71 13.98 1.09
CA ARG A 209 2.33 13.21 2.27
C ARG A 209 3.37 13.24 3.38
N GLY A 210 4.66 13.14 3.07
CA GLY A 210 5.72 13.28 4.07
C GLY A 210 5.73 14.67 4.72
N CYS A 211 5.38 15.72 3.97
CA CYS A 211 5.21 17.07 4.51
C CYS A 211 4.03 17.18 5.49
N ASP A 212 2.97 16.38 5.36
CA ASP A 212 1.94 16.28 6.40
C ASP A 212 2.55 15.85 7.74
N GLY A 213 3.51 14.92 7.71
CA GLY A 213 4.27 14.50 8.90
C GLY A 213 5.07 15.66 9.52
N ILE A 214 5.67 16.51 8.70
CA ILE A 214 6.35 17.74 9.17
C ILE A 214 5.33 18.68 9.83
N ARG A 215 4.18 18.92 9.20
CA ARG A 215 3.11 19.77 9.78
C ARG A 215 2.65 19.27 11.13
N ILE A 216 2.46 17.95 11.28
CA ILE A 216 2.06 17.33 12.55
C ILE A 216 3.12 17.59 13.61
N LEU A 217 4.40 17.38 13.28
CA LEU A 217 5.51 17.60 14.21
C LEU A 217 5.62 19.06 14.66
N VAL A 218 5.51 20.01 13.72
CA VAL A 218 5.54 21.46 13.99
C VAL A 218 4.36 21.88 14.85
N ALA A 219 3.15 21.45 14.50
CA ALA A 219 1.93 21.80 15.23
C ALA A 219 1.94 21.25 16.67
N ALA A 220 2.54 20.09 16.90
CA ALA A 220 2.69 19.52 18.23
C ALA A 220 3.75 20.23 19.09
N ASN A 221 4.64 21.02 18.50
CA ASN A 221 5.79 21.64 19.17
C ASN A 221 5.93 23.13 18.82
N PRO A 222 4.93 23.98 19.15
CA PRO A 222 4.90 25.39 18.73
C PRO A 222 6.06 26.25 19.27
N GLN A 223 6.73 25.79 20.33
CA GLN A 223 7.89 26.45 20.95
C GLN A 223 9.22 26.14 20.26
N VAL A 224 9.27 25.13 19.39
CA VAL A 224 10.49 24.67 18.73
C VAL A 224 10.65 25.40 17.39
N ARG A 225 11.87 25.83 17.07
CA ARG A 225 12.20 26.37 15.74
C ARG A 225 12.52 25.23 14.78
N PHE A 226 11.78 25.16 13.68
CA PHE A 226 11.99 24.17 12.63
C PHE A 226 12.55 24.81 11.36
N THR A 227 13.62 24.23 10.84
CA THR A 227 14.19 24.55 9.53
C THR A 227 14.18 23.29 8.67
N VAL A 228 13.68 23.39 7.44
CA VAL A 228 13.61 22.28 6.48
C VAL A 228 14.59 22.56 5.35
N VAL A 229 15.53 21.65 5.14
CA VAL A 229 16.41 21.68 3.98
C VAL A 229 15.77 20.80 2.90
N SER A 230 15.26 21.44 1.86
CA SER A 230 14.65 20.74 0.72
C SER A 230 15.65 20.56 -0.42
N ARG A 231 15.57 19.43 -1.11
CA ARG A 231 16.23 19.30 -2.42
C ARG A 231 15.64 20.31 -3.41
N PRO A 232 16.43 20.83 -4.37
CA PRO A 232 15.97 21.87 -5.29
C PRO A 232 14.68 21.51 -6.04
N GLU A 233 14.54 20.26 -6.49
CA GLU A 233 13.40 19.78 -7.25
C GLU A 233 12.09 19.70 -6.44
N TRP A 234 12.17 19.66 -5.11
CA TRP A 234 11.01 19.61 -4.21
C TRP A 234 10.74 20.94 -3.52
N TYR A 235 11.62 21.93 -3.67
CA TYR A 235 11.57 23.19 -2.91
C TYR A 235 10.23 23.90 -3.04
N ASP A 236 9.72 24.06 -4.26
CA ASP A 236 8.45 24.76 -4.52
C ASP A 236 7.27 24.03 -3.86
N LEU A 237 7.24 22.71 -3.97
CA LEU A 237 6.20 21.88 -3.34
C LEU A 237 6.27 21.97 -1.82
N VAL A 238 7.45 21.78 -1.24
CA VAL A 238 7.65 21.79 0.23
C VAL A 238 7.31 23.16 0.80
N SER A 239 7.77 24.24 0.17
CA SER A 239 7.49 25.62 0.58
C SER A 239 6.00 25.95 0.49
N HIS A 240 5.30 25.43 -0.52
CA HIS A 240 3.86 25.61 -0.66
C HIS A 240 3.06 24.85 0.41
N VAL A 241 3.45 23.61 0.73
CA VAL A 241 2.74 22.74 1.68
C VAL A 241 3.04 23.09 3.14
N LEU A 242 4.17 23.76 3.41
CA LEU A 242 4.61 24.16 4.76
C LEU A 242 4.64 25.69 4.95
N PRO A 243 3.50 26.40 4.83
CA PRO A 243 3.48 27.84 5.01
C PRO A 243 3.89 28.21 6.45
N GLY A 244 4.92 29.06 6.58
CA GLY A 244 5.40 29.56 7.88
C GLY A 244 6.52 28.73 8.52
N THR A 245 6.90 27.59 7.94
CA THR A 245 8.15 26.89 8.29
C THR A 245 9.29 27.44 7.44
N GLU A 246 10.47 27.62 8.02
CA GLU A 246 11.65 28.02 7.24
C GLU A 246 12.06 26.86 6.32
N VAL A 247 12.02 27.08 5.00
CA VAL A 247 12.47 26.13 3.99
C VAL A 247 13.64 26.74 3.24
N ILE A 248 14.76 26.02 3.20
CA ILE A 248 15.99 26.45 2.52
C ILE A 248 16.42 25.42 1.47
N HIS A 249 17.20 25.87 0.49
CA HIS A 249 17.77 24.98 -0.52
C HIS A 249 18.90 24.13 0.07
N GLY A 250 18.81 22.82 -0.14
CA GLY A 250 19.91 21.90 0.08
C GLY A 250 21.02 22.05 -0.97
N ILE A 251 22.20 21.54 -0.62
CA ILE A 251 23.34 21.48 -1.55
C ILE A 251 23.16 20.23 -2.43
N VAL A 252 23.36 20.38 -3.73
CA VAL A 252 23.30 19.29 -4.73
C VAL A 252 24.42 18.28 -4.53
#